data_AF-A0A1G2YXU5-F1
#
_entry.id   AF-A0A1G2YXU5-F1
#
_cell.length_a   1.000
_cell.length_b   1.000
_cell.length_c   1.000
_cell.angle_alpha   90.00
_cell.angle_beta   90.00
_cell.angle_gamma   90.00
#
_symmetry.space_group_name_H-M   'P 1'
#
loop_
_entity.id
_entity.type
_entity.pdbx_description
1 polymer ?
#
loop_
_entity_poly.entity_id
_entity_poly.type
_entity_poly.pdbx_seq_one_letter_code
_entity_poly.pdbx_strand_id
1 'polypeptide(L)'
;MRQTNTKRESRTKWRKLATLPDKAINTSDIPRLDEDFFREAQVRLPKPKQLVSIRIDSDVLDWFKRQGKGYQTKMNAVLRAYVHAQRR
;
A
#
# COMPACT_ATOMS: atom_id res chain seq x y z
N MET A 1 -13.82 3.19 21.42
CA MET A 1 -12.78 3.46 20.40
C MET A 1 -13.43 3.79 19.06
N ARG A 2 -13.27 5.02 18.53
CA ARG A 2 -13.62 5.36 17.14
C ARG A 2 -12.64 6.43 16.65
N GLN A 3 -11.44 5.99 16.25
CA GLN A 3 -10.59 6.85 15.42
C GLN A 3 -11.03 6.67 13.97
N THR A 4 -11.56 7.72 13.36
CA THR A 4 -12.03 7.73 11.98
C THR A 4 -10.82 7.75 11.03
N ASN A 5 -10.37 6.56 10.62
CA ASN A 5 -9.17 6.38 9.79
C ASN A 5 -9.36 6.83 8.31
N THR A 6 -10.49 7.44 7.97
CA THR A 6 -10.83 7.88 6.61
C THR A 6 -11.63 9.18 6.62
N LYS A 7 -11.25 10.14 5.75
CA LYS A 7 -11.97 11.44 5.57
C LYS A 7 -13.38 11.31 4.98
N ARG A 8 -13.75 10.16 4.44
CA ARG A 8 -15.06 9.91 3.81
C ARG A 8 -15.87 8.97 4.66
N GLU A 9 -17.17 9.23 4.74
CA GLU A 9 -18.12 8.31 5.35
C GLU A 9 -18.12 6.99 4.57
N SER A 10 -18.00 5.89 5.30
CA SER A 10 -18.09 4.56 4.73
C SER A 10 -19.52 4.33 4.22
N ARG A 11 -19.66 4.01 2.94
CA ARG A 11 -20.94 3.64 2.32
C ARG A 11 -21.42 2.24 2.72
N THR A 12 -20.64 1.54 3.55
CA THR A 12 -20.94 0.20 4.01
C THR A 12 -22.08 0.23 5.03
N LYS A 13 -23.07 -0.64 4.85
CA LYS A 13 -24.20 -0.80 5.79
C LYS A 13 -23.77 -1.64 7.00
N TRP A 14 -22.95 -1.07 7.89
CA TRP A 14 -22.33 -1.76 9.03
C TRP A 14 -23.32 -2.49 9.93
N ARG A 15 -24.47 -1.88 10.24
CA ARG A 15 -25.51 -2.51 11.09
C ARG A 15 -26.04 -3.81 10.47
N LYS A 16 -26.16 -3.87 9.14
CA LYS A 16 -26.65 -5.06 8.43
C LYS A 16 -25.61 -6.18 8.45
N LEU A 17 -24.33 -5.86 8.26
CA LEU A 17 -23.24 -6.84 8.34
C LEU A 17 -23.07 -7.38 9.75
N ALA A 18 -23.21 -6.55 10.78
CA ALA A 18 -23.06 -6.96 12.18
C ALA A 18 -24.14 -7.95 12.65
N THR A 19 -25.29 -7.99 11.99
CA THR A 19 -26.41 -8.91 12.30
C THR A 19 -26.49 -10.08 11.34
N LEU A 20 -25.61 -10.17 10.34
CA LEU A 20 -25.62 -11.24 9.36
C LEU A 20 -25.02 -12.50 10.01
N PRO A 21 -25.71 -13.65 10.02
CA PRO A 21 -25.15 -14.88 10.59
C PRO A 21 -24.10 -15.48 9.64
N ASP A 22 -23.05 -16.08 10.20
CA ASP A 22 -21.91 -16.62 9.45
C ASP A 22 -22.31 -17.60 8.34
N LYS A 23 -23.33 -18.45 8.60
CA LYS A 23 -23.87 -19.40 7.62
C LYS A 23 -24.46 -18.76 6.35
N ALA A 24 -24.79 -17.46 6.40
CA ALA A 24 -25.30 -16.71 5.26
C ALA A 24 -24.17 -16.02 4.47
N ILE A 25 -22.92 -16.14 4.90
CA ILE A 25 -21.75 -15.63 4.19
C ILE A 25 -21.37 -16.65 3.11
N ASN A 26 -21.49 -16.26 1.85
CA ASN A 26 -21.05 -17.08 0.73
C ASN A 26 -19.51 -16.98 0.60
N THR A 27 -18.83 -18.11 0.70
CA THR A 27 -17.37 -18.21 0.52
C THR A 27 -16.98 -19.17 -0.61
N SER A 28 -17.93 -19.56 -1.47
CA SER A 28 -17.70 -20.57 -2.53
C SER A 28 -16.65 -20.14 -3.57
N ASP A 29 -16.38 -18.85 -3.70
CA ASP A 29 -15.42 -18.25 -4.60
C ASP A 29 -14.00 -18.11 -3.99
N ILE A 30 -13.84 -18.36 -2.70
CA ILE A 30 -12.58 -18.14 -1.98
C ILE A 30 -12.08 -19.46 -1.39
N PRO A 31 -10.91 -19.98 -1.84
CA PRO A 31 -10.34 -21.18 -1.24
C PRO A 31 -9.95 -20.93 0.22
N ARG A 32 -10.09 -21.97 1.05
CA ARG A 32 -9.68 -21.89 2.46
C ARG A 32 -8.15 -21.79 2.53
N LEU A 33 -7.66 -20.78 3.24
CA LEU A 33 -6.23 -20.65 3.53
C LEU A 33 -5.86 -21.63 4.64
N ASP A 34 -4.95 -22.54 4.35
CA ASP A 34 -4.47 -23.59 5.25
C ASP A 34 -3.01 -23.35 5.68
N GLU A 35 -2.45 -24.28 6.45
CA GLU A 35 -1.08 -24.15 6.94
C GLU A 35 -0.04 -24.16 5.82
N ASP A 36 -0.30 -24.87 4.70
CA ASP A 36 0.57 -24.86 3.53
C ASP A 36 0.67 -23.48 2.90
N PHE A 37 -0.46 -22.79 2.76
CA PHE A 37 -0.48 -21.40 2.31
C PHE A 37 0.39 -20.51 3.21
N PHE A 38 0.25 -20.64 4.54
CA PHE A 38 1.00 -19.81 5.49
C PHE A 38 2.48 -20.21 5.62
N ARG A 39 2.86 -21.45 5.30
CA ARG A 39 4.27 -21.88 5.24
C ARG A 39 5.07 -21.08 4.20
N GLU A 40 4.46 -20.79 3.06
CA GLU A 40 5.12 -20.05 1.97
C GLU A 40 4.83 -18.54 2.01
N ALA A 41 3.84 -18.10 2.79
CA ALA A 41 3.42 -16.72 2.86
C ALA A 41 4.55 -15.79 3.32
N GLN A 42 4.91 -14.81 2.49
CA GLN A 42 5.90 -13.81 2.84
C GLN A 42 5.25 -12.52 3.31
N VAL A 43 5.46 -12.16 4.58
CA VAL A 43 5.01 -10.89 5.12
C VAL A 43 5.82 -9.75 4.48
N ARG A 44 5.14 -8.88 3.74
CA ARG A 44 5.71 -7.69 3.10
C ARG A 44 5.29 -6.44 3.87
N LEU A 45 6.02 -6.13 4.94
CA LEU A 45 5.81 -4.87 5.65
C LEU A 45 6.43 -3.71 4.83
N PRO A 46 5.72 -2.58 4.68
CA PRO A 46 6.31 -1.38 4.10
C PRO A 46 7.45 -0.92 5.00
N LYS A 47 8.69 -1.04 4.50
CA LYS A 47 9.85 -0.48 5.22
C LYS A 47 9.70 1.04 5.31
N PRO A 48 9.93 1.64 6.49
CA PRO A 48 9.89 3.09 6.62
C PRO A 48 10.93 3.71 5.67
N LYS A 49 10.55 4.82 5.03
CA LYS A 49 11.50 5.60 4.24
C LYS A 49 12.39 6.37 5.21
N GLN A 50 13.70 6.38 4.95
CA GLN A 50 14.61 7.21 5.71
C GLN A 50 14.52 8.65 5.18
N LEU A 51 14.31 9.62 6.07
CA LEU A 51 14.40 11.03 5.73
C LEU A 51 15.88 11.40 5.62
N VAL A 52 16.31 11.83 4.43
CA VAL A 52 17.68 12.26 4.16
C VAL A 52 17.65 13.63 3.49
N SER A 53 18.67 14.45 3.77
CA SER A 53 18.90 15.71 3.07
C SER A 53 19.90 15.46 1.95
N ILE A 54 19.48 15.64 0.70
CA ILE A 54 20.33 15.49 -0.50
C ILE A 54 20.18 16.72 -1.38
N ARG A 55 21.24 17.09 -2.10
CA ARG A 55 21.19 18.12 -3.15
C ARG A 55 20.80 17.47 -4.47
N ILE A 56 19.88 18.10 -5.19
CA ILE A 56 19.38 17.66 -6.50
C ILE A 56 19.38 18.90 -7.39
N ASP A 57 19.77 18.73 -8.65
CA ASP A 57 19.71 19.81 -9.65
C ASP A 57 18.27 20.34 -9.80
N SER A 58 18.17 21.65 -10.03
CA SER A 58 16.88 22.35 -10.02
C SER A 58 15.95 21.88 -11.13
N ASP A 59 16.50 21.65 -12.32
CA ASP A 59 15.77 21.17 -13.50
C ASP A 59 15.17 19.76 -13.28
N VAL A 60 15.92 18.86 -12.66
CA VAL A 60 15.46 17.51 -12.29
C VAL A 60 14.34 17.60 -11.26
N LEU A 61 14.54 18.39 -10.20
CA LEU A 61 13.53 18.57 -9.16
C LEU A 61 12.23 19.15 -9.74
N ASP A 62 12.33 20.14 -10.61
CA ASP A 62 11.18 20.79 -11.24
C ASP A 62 10.47 19.84 -12.20
N TRP A 63 11.20 18.99 -12.93
CA TRP A 63 10.60 17.95 -13.77
C TRP A 63 9.71 17.00 -12.96
N PHE A 64 10.17 16.54 -11.79
CA PHE A 64 9.36 15.68 -10.92
C PHE A 64 8.17 16.46 -10.31
N LYS A 65 8.38 17.69 -9.84
CA LYS A 65 7.31 18.53 -9.26
C LYS A 65 6.16 18.78 -10.23
N ARG A 66 6.45 18.99 -11.53
CA ARG A 66 5.42 19.18 -12.58
C ARG A 66 4.46 18.00 -12.70
N GLN A 67 4.85 16.81 -12.23
CA GLN A 67 4.00 15.63 -12.26
C GLN A 67 2.97 15.56 -11.12
N GLY A 68 2.90 16.60 -10.28
CA GLY A 68 1.88 16.78 -9.27
C GLY A 68 2.16 16.03 -7.96
N LYS A 69 1.07 15.75 -7.22
CA LYS A 69 1.14 15.13 -5.90
C LYS A 69 1.84 13.77 -5.98
N GLY A 70 2.80 13.56 -5.08
CA GLY A 70 3.55 12.30 -5.00
C GLY A 70 4.86 12.29 -5.80
N TYR A 71 5.33 13.45 -6.28
CA TYR A 71 6.61 13.56 -7.01
C TYR A 71 7.79 12.88 -6.29
N GLN A 72 7.90 13.01 -4.95
CA GLN A 72 8.94 12.33 -4.16
C GLN A 72 8.84 10.80 -4.23
N THR A 73 7.63 10.25 -4.31
CA THR A 73 7.42 8.80 -4.45
C THR A 73 7.89 8.32 -5.82
N LYS A 74 7.65 9.11 -6.87
CA LYS A 74 8.14 8.81 -8.22
C LYS A 74 9.65 8.91 -8.32
N MET A 75 10.25 9.95 -7.72
CA MET A 75 11.70 10.10 -7.63
C MET A 75 12.34 8.89 -6.94
N ASN A 76 11.78 8.45 -5.81
CA ASN A 76 12.24 7.24 -5.12
C ASN A 76 12.06 5.95 -5.96
N ALA A 77 11.02 5.86 -6.79
CA ALA A 77 10.83 4.71 -7.69
C ALA A 77 11.94 4.63 -8.75
N VAL A 78 12.34 5.77 -9.33
CA VAL A 78 13.46 5.85 -10.28
C VAL A 78 14.78 5.43 -9.62
N LEU A 79 15.07 5.95 -8.42
CA LEU A 79 16.27 5.56 -7.67
C LEU A 79 16.31 4.05 -7.38
N ARG A 80 15.18 3.45 -7.01
CA ARG A 80 15.08 2.00 -6.82
C ARG A 80 15.34 1.23 -8.11
N ALA A 81 14.74 1.65 -9.22
CA ALA A 81 14.93 1.00 -10.52
C ALA A 81 16.40 0.98 -10.92
N TYR A 82 17.11 2.11 -10.74
CA TYR A 82 18.55 2.21 -10.98
C TYR A 82 19.35 1.23 -10.11
N VAL A 83 19.08 1.21 -8.79
CA VAL A 83 19.74 0.27 -7.86
C VAL A 83 19.49 -1.20 -8.25
N HIS A 84 18.27 -1.55 -8.67
CA HIS A 84 17.95 -2.90 -9.12
C HIS A 84 18.65 -3.28 -10.42
N ALA A 85 18.78 -2.35 -11.36
CA ALA A 85 19.50 -2.58 -12.62
C ALA A 85 20.99 -2.85 -12.36
N GLN A 86 21.61 -2.14 -11.41
CA GLN A 86 23.03 -2.29 -11.07
C GLN A 86 23.36 -3.54 -10.24
N ARG A 87 22.36 -4.16 -9.62
CA ARG A 87 22.52 -5.38 -8.79
C ARG A 87 22.29 -6.67 -9.58
N ARG A 88 21.97 -6.57 -10.86
CA ARG A 88 21.96 -7.70 -11.79
C ARG A 88 23.37 -7.90 -12.34
#